data_AF-A0A842YIL2-F1
#
_entry.id   AF-A0A842YIL2-F1
#
_cell.length_a   1.000
_cell.length_b   1.000
_cell.length_c   1.000
_cell.angle_alpha   90.00
_cell.angle_beta   90.00
_cell.angle_gamma   90.00
#
_symmetry.space_group_name_H-M   'P 1'
#
loop_
_entity.id
_entity.type
_entity.pdbx_description
1 polymer ?
#
loop_
_entity_poly.entity_id
_entity_poly.type
_entity_poly.pdbx_seq_one_letter_code
_entity_poly.pdbx_strand_id
1 'polypeptide(L)' 'VSTIDQGIEVLTGVPAGDSDKNGEYTEGTINYLAQKKLDEMAKLLAPKKKDEE' A
#
# COMPACT_ATOMS: atom_id res chain seq x y z
N VAL A 1 -21.33 -9.25 -0.21
CA VAL A 1 -20.15 -8.41 -0.54
C VAL A 1 -20.44 -7.69 -1.84
N SER A 2 -20.26 -6.37 -1.85
CA SER A 2 -20.62 -5.52 -2.99
C SER A 2 -19.40 -4.82 -3.61
N THR A 3 -18.29 -4.74 -2.87
CA THR A 3 -17.03 -4.15 -3.34
C THR A 3 -15.85 -5.06 -2.99
N ILE A 4 -14.72 -4.83 -3.67
CA ILE A 4 -13.46 -5.54 -3.40
C ILE A 4 -13.01 -5.29 -1.96
N ASP A 5 -13.06 -4.03 -1.50
CA ASP A 5 -12.67 -3.65 -0.13
C ASP A 5 -13.48 -4.39 0.93
N GLN A 6 -14.80 -4.51 0.76
CA GLN A 6 -15.62 -5.33 1.65
C GLN A 6 -15.19 -6.80 1.66
N GLY A 7 -14.78 -7.34 0.51
CA GLY A 7 -14.24 -8.69 0.42
C GLY A 7 -12.94 -8.85 1.21
N ILE A 8 -12.04 -7.87 1.11
CA ILE A 8 -10.76 -7.83 1.84
C ILE A 8 -11.02 -7.85 3.36
N GLU A 9 -11.94 -7.02 3.84
CA GLU A 9 -12.26 -6.94 5.28
C GLU A 9 -12.82 -8.24 5.81
N VAL A 10 -13.74 -8.87 5.07
CA VAL A 10 -14.34 -10.16 5.46
C VAL A 10 -13.30 -11.26 5.51
N LEU A 11 -12.35 -11.29 4.58
CA LEU A 11 -11.34 -12.36 4.50
C LEU A 11 -10.20 -12.19 5.49
N THR A 12 -9.83 -10.96 5.82
CA THR A 12 -8.63 -10.66 6.63
C THR A 12 -8.97 -10.27 8.08
N GLY A 13 -10.19 -9.79 8.34
CA GLY A 13 -10.58 -9.21 9.62
C GLY A 13 -9.94 -7.83 9.89
N VAL A 14 -9.27 -7.25 8.89
CA VAL A 14 -8.59 -5.96 8.96
C VAL A 14 -9.28 -4.98 8.01
N PRO A 15 -9.47 -3.70 8.37
CA PRO A 15 -10.05 -2.71 7.48
C PRO A 15 -9.27 -2.61 6.15
N ALA A 16 -9.97 -2.48 5.03
CA ALA A 16 -9.33 -2.36 3.72
C ALA A 16 -8.51 -1.06 3.64
N GLY A 17 -9.09 0.02 4.16
CA GLY A 17 -8.49 1.34 4.24
C GLY A 17 -8.84 2.22 3.05
N ASP A 18 -9.55 3.31 3.31
CA ASP A 18 -9.87 4.32 2.31
C ASP A 18 -8.67 5.24 2.06
N SER A 19 -8.56 5.71 0.81
CA SER A 19 -7.61 6.76 0.45
C SER A 19 -8.17 8.14 0.80
N ASP A 20 -7.31 9.01 1.30
CA ASP A 20 -7.66 10.41 1.52
C ASP A 20 -7.56 11.23 0.22
N LYS A 21 -7.82 12.54 0.33
CA LYS A 21 -7.70 13.49 -0.80
C LYS A 21 -6.30 13.57 -1.43
N ASN A 22 -5.27 13.11 -0.71
CA ASN A 22 -3.89 13.09 -1.15
C ASN A 22 -3.49 11.70 -1.70
N GLY A 23 -4.39 10.71 -1.65
CA GLY A 23 -4.13 9.34 -2.06
C GLY A 23 -3.44 8.49 -0.98
N GLU A 24 -3.40 8.94 0.27
CA GLU A 24 -2.79 8.20 1.39
C GLU A 24 -3.83 7.30 2.07
N TYR A 25 -3.40 6.09 2.46
CA TYR A 25 -4.25 5.14 3.18
C TYR A 25 -4.01 5.20 4.69
N THR A 26 -5.07 4.99 5.46
CA THR A 26 -4.99 4.94 6.93
C THR A 26 -4.00 3.88 7.40
N GLU A 27 -3.12 4.23 8.34
CA GLU A 27 -2.13 3.30 8.87
C GLU A 27 -2.78 2.06 9.49
N GLY A 28 -2.16 0.89 9.28
CA GLY A 28 -2.62 -0.40 9.79
C GLY A 28 -3.71 -1.08 8.95
N THR A 29 -4.17 -0.44 7.86
CA THR A 29 -5.11 -1.02 6.91
C THR A 29 -4.42 -1.84 5.82
N ILE A 30 -5.16 -2.70 5.13
CA ILE A 30 -4.59 -3.55 4.06
C ILE A 30 -3.99 -2.71 2.93
N ASN A 31 -4.66 -1.66 2.49
CA ASN A 31 -4.19 -0.80 1.41
C ASN A 31 -2.93 0.00 1.81
N TYR A 32 -2.82 0.43 3.07
CA TYR A 32 -1.59 1.04 3.60
C TYR A 32 -0.42 0.06 3.56
N LEU A 33 -0.63 -1.18 4.01
CA LEU A 33 0.42 -2.21 4.01
C LEU A 33 0.86 -2.57 2.59
N ALA A 34 -0.10 -2.65 1.65
CA ALA A 34 0.18 -2.88 0.25
C ALA A 34 1.00 -1.74 -0.37
N GLN A 35 0.60 -0.48 -0.15
CA GLN A 35 1.33 0.70 -0.63
C GLN A 35 2.76 0.72 -0.08
N LYS A 36 2.93 0.52 1.22
CA LYS A 36 4.25 0.45 1.86
C LYS A 36 5.14 -0.61 1.22
N LYS A 37 4.58 -1.79 0.92
CA LYS A 37 5.33 -2.87 0.26
C LYS A 37 5.73 -2.50 -1.17
N LEU A 38 4.83 -1.85 -1.92
CA LEU A 38 5.13 -1.36 -3.27
C LEU A 38 6.23 -0.29 -3.24
N ASP A 39 6.20 0.62 -2.26
CA ASP A 39 7.25 1.64 -2.09
C ASP A 39 8.61 1.02 -1.75
N GLU A 40 8.64 -0.02 -0.91
CA GLU A 40 9.84 -0.80 -0.63
C GLU A 40 10.39 -1.46 -1.91
N MET A 41 9.53 -2.09 -2.70
CA MET A 41 9.93 -2.71 -3.98
C MET A 41 10.42 -1.66 -4.97
N ALA A 42 9.76 -0.51 -5.07
CA ALA A 42 10.17 0.59 -5.93
C ALA A 42 11.55 1.11 -5.56
N LYS A 43 11.87 1.23 -4.26
CA LYS A 43 13.21 1.59 -3.78
C LYS A 43 14.28 0.57 -4.17
N LEU A 44 13.94 -0.73 -4.17
CA LEU A 44 14.86 -1.79 -4.59
C LEU A 44 15.11 -1.80 -6.10
N LEU A 45 14.08 -1.45 -6.89
CA LEU A 45 14.15 -1.41 -8.35
C LEU A 45 14.68 -0.07 -8.88
N ALA A 46 14.67 0.98 -8.05
CA ALA A 46 15.18 2.29 -8.43
C ALA A 46 16.66 2.14 -8.84
N PRO A 47 17.06 2.69 -10.00
CA PRO A 47 18.45 2.65 -10.41
C PRO A 47 19.26 3.35 -9.33
N LYS A 48 20.17 2.62 -8.68
CA LYS A 48 21.20 3.24 -7.84
C LYS A 48 21.91 4.23 -8.75
N LYS A 49 21.80 5.53 -8.47
CA LYS A 49 22.73 6.50 -9.05
C LYS A 49 24.11 5.92 -8.76
N LYS A 50 24.86 5.57 -9.83
CA LYS A 50 26.25 5.12 -9.69
C LYS A 50 26.91 6.16 -8.79
N ASP A 51 27.47 5.67 -7.70
CA ASP A 51 28.25 6.47 -6.77
C ASP A 51 29.14 7.40 -7.59
N GLU A 52 28.93 8.70 -7.41
CA GLU A 52 29.74 9.73 -8.07
C GLU A 52 31.20 9.46 -7.69
N GLU A 53 32.01 9.26 -8.74
CA GLU A 53 33.44 8.93 -8.70
C GLU A 53 34.29 10.02 -8.01
#